data_AF-A0A0J7IAK3-F1
#
_entry.id   AF-A0A0J7IAK3-F1
#
_cell.length_a   1.000
_cell.length_b   1.000
_cell.length_c   1.000
_cell.angle_alpha   90.00
_cell.angle_beta   90.00
_cell.angle_gamma   90.00
#
_symmetry.space_group_name_H-M   'P 1'
#
loop_
_entity.id
_entity.type
_entity.pdbx_description
1 polymer ?
#
loop_
_entity_poly.entity_id
_entity_poly.type
_entity_poly.pdbx_seq_one_letter_code
_entity_poly.pdbx_strand_id
1 'polypeptide(L)'
;MEIKELVNKQNLSPEDILNLISFVGKNKDIIIVKNDGIRDSNQYSVIIISSKNSEKSFRCDNSLLPEAMKKVLSEYIKEFF
;
A
#
# COMPACT_ATOMS: atom_id res chain seq x y z
N MET A 1 1.39 -16.50 -1.39
CA MET A 1 0.09 -15.86 -1.69
C MET A 1 0.28 -14.95 -2.88
N GLU A 2 -0.56 -15.06 -3.89
CA GLU A 2 -0.45 -14.20 -5.08
C GLU A 2 -0.95 -12.80 -4.74
N ILE A 3 -0.29 -11.76 -5.28
CA ILE A 3 -0.63 -10.36 -4.95
C ILE A 3 -2.07 -9.99 -5.37
N LYS A 4 -2.60 -10.65 -6.39
CA LYS A 4 -4.01 -10.50 -6.82
C LYS A 4 -4.98 -11.01 -5.74
N GLU A 5 -4.60 -12.00 -4.96
CA GLU A 5 -5.41 -12.49 -3.83
C GLU A 5 -5.45 -11.46 -2.69
N LEU A 6 -4.33 -10.76 -2.44
CA LEU A 6 -4.25 -9.70 -1.42
C LEU A 6 -5.21 -8.55 -1.68
N VAL A 7 -5.32 -8.10 -2.95
CA VAL A 7 -6.24 -7.02 -3.31
C VAL A 7 -7.70 -7.43 -3.21
N ASN A 8 -8.01 -8.71 -3.41
CA ASN A 8 -9.38 -9.21 -3.38
C ASN A 8 -9.85 -9.60 -1.97
N LYS A 9 -8.94 -9.75 -1.00
CA LYS A 9 -9.31 -10.02 0.41
C LYS A 9 -10.18 -8.91 0.97
N GLN A 10 -11.28 -9.27 1.63
CA GLN A 10 -12.18 -8.30 2.24
C GLN A 10 -11.46 -7.46 3.30
N ASN A 11 -10.72 -8.12 4.19
CA ASN A 11 -9.92 -7.50 5.25
C ASN A 11 -8.47 -7.98 5.16
N LEU A 12 -7.51 -7.08 5.41
CA LEU A 12 -6.09 -7.42 5.50
C LEU A 12 -5.73 -7.69 6.97
N SER A 13 -5.13 -8.84 7.23
CA SER A 13 -4.49 -9.16 8.50
C SER A 13 -3.14 -8.43 8.65
N PRO A 14 -2.56 -8.36 9.86
CA PRO A 14 -1.20 -7.84 10.04
C PRO A 14 -0.16 -8.57 9.18
N GLU A 15 -0.30 -9.89 9.00
CA GLU A 15 0.58 -10.68 8.13
C GLU A 15 0.41 -10.29 6.65
N ASP A 16 -0.82 -10.04 6.20
CA ASP A 16 -1.09 -9.55 4.85
C ASP A 16 -0.39 -8.20 4.58
N ILE A 17 -0.39 -7.30 5.57
CA ILE A 17 0.29 -6.00 5.50
C ILE A 17 1.81 -6.19 5.35
N LEU A 18 2.43 -7.07 6.16
CA LEU A 18 3.85 -7.36 6.06
C LEU A 18 4.22 -8.01 4.71
N ASN A 19 3.38 -8.94 4.24
CA ASN A 19 3.56 -9.58 2.94
C ASN A 19 3.49 -8.57 1.78
N LEU A 20 2.61 -7.59 1.86
CA LEU A 20 2.50 -6.50 0.89
C LEU A 20 3.76 -5.63 0.88
N ILE A 21 4.25 -5.23 2.06
CA ILE A 21 5.50 -4.45 2.17
C ILE A 21 6.67 -5.23 1.56
N SER A 22 6.78 -6.52 1.88
CA SER A 22 7.81 -7.41 1.32
C SER A 22 7.70 -7.52 -0.20
N PHE A 23 6.48 -7.61 -0.74
CA PHE A 23 6.24 -7.67 -2.18
C PHE A 23 6.71 -6.40 -2.91
N VAL A 24 6.36 -5.21 -2.40
CA VAL A 24 6.82 -3.94 -2.99
C VAL A 24 8.34 -3.87 -3.00
N GLY A 25 8.99 -4.23 -1.88
CA GLY A 25 10.44 -4.28 -1.79
C GLY A 25 11.09 -5.29 -2.75
N LYS A 26 10.48 -6.47 -2.97
CA LYS A 26 10.95 -7.46 -3.97
C LYS A 26 10.92 -6.93 -5.39
N ASN A 27 9.99 -6.02 -5.70
CA ASN A 27 9.93 -5.32 -6.99
C ASN A 27 10.93 -4.15 -7.09
N LYS A 28 11.78 -3.95 -6.08
CA LYS A 28 12.74 -2.84 -5.95
C LYS A 28 12.07 -1.47 -5.84
N ASP A 29 10.78 -1.44 -5.56
CA ASP A 29 10.01 -0.22 -5.33
C ASP A 29 10.01 0.15 -3.85
N ILE A 30 9.66 1.41 -3.54
CA ILE A 30 9.65 1.92 -2.18
C ILE A 30 8.22 1.99 -1.68
N ILE A 31 7.96 1.56 -0.45
CA ILE A 31 6.72 1.81 0.26
C ILE A 31 6.98 2.61 1.53
N ILE A 32 6.17 3.64 1.75
CA ILE A 32 6.19 4.48 2.95
C ILE A 32 4.83 4.33 3.63
N VAL A 33 4.84 3.92 4.89
CA VAL A 33 3.65 3.87 5.75
C VAL A 33 3.87 4.86 6.88
N LYS A 34 2.98 5.85 6.99
CA LYS A 34 3.08 6.92 7.97
C LYS A 34 1.82 6.98 8.82
N ASN A 35 2.00 6.99 10.13
CA ASN A 35 0.97 7.38 11.09
C ASN A 35 1.14 8.88 11.38
N ASP A 36 0.16 9.67 10.95
CA ASP A 36 0.14 11.13 11.08
C ASP A 36 -0.32 11.63 12.46
N GLY A 37 -0.45 10.74 13.45
CA GLY A 37 -0.71 11.09 14.84
C GLY A 37 -2.19 11.33 15.13
N ILE A 38 -2.48 12.29 16.01
CA ILE A 38 -3.83 12.59 16.51
C ILE A 38 -4.59 13.46 15.48
N ARG A 39 -4.87 12.87 14.32
CA ARG A 39 -5.80 13.45 13.35
C ARG A 39 -7.17 12.81 13.50
N ASP A 40 -8.21 13.63 13.44
CA ASP A 40 -9.60 13.15 13.52
C ASP A 40 -10.03 12.33 12.29
N SER A 41 -9.32 12.48 11.17
CA SER A 41 -9.51 11.68 9.95
C SER A 41 -8.19 11.52 9.21
N ASN A 42 -8.10 10.50 8.34
CA ASN A 42 -6.93 10.26 7.50
C ASN A 42 -5.63 10.13 8.29
N GLN A 43 -5.68 9.35 9.38
CA GLN A 43 -4.56 9.11 10.29
C GLN A 43 -3.37 8.42 9.60
N TYR A 44 -3.60 7.64 8.56
CA TYR A 44 -2.56 6.92 7.85
C TYR A 44 -2.37 7.47 6.44
N SER A 45 -1.12 7.69 6.06
CA SER A 45 -0.72 7.89 4.66
C SER A 45 0.12 6.69 4.22
N VAL A 46 -0.27 6.06 3.13
CA VAL A 46 0.49 5.00 2.47
C VAL A 46 0.90 5.50 1.10
N ILE A 47 2.18 5.33 0.76
CA ILE A 47 2.75 5.77 -0.52
C ILE A 47 3.59 4.64 -1.09
N ILE A 48 3.40 4.30 -2.37
CA ILE A 48 4.31 3.45 -3.15
C ILE A 48 4.98 4.31 -4.23
N ILE A 49 6.29 4.26 -4.33
CA ILE A 49 7.09 4.97 -5.35
C ILE A 49 7.74 3.93 -6.25
N SER A 50 7.52 4.03 -7.55
CA SER A 50 8.12 3.11 -8.51
C SER A 50 9.59 3.44 -8.76
N SER A 51 10.44 2.41 -8.73
CA SER A 51 11.83 2.46 -9.15
C SER A 51 12.00 2.59 -10.66
N LYS A 52 10.99 2.17 -11.44
CA LYS A 52 10.99 2.27 -12.91
C LYS A 52 10.64 3.69 -13.38
N ASN A 53 9.92 4.44 -12.55
CA ASN A 53 9.58 5.83 -12.81
C ASN A 53 9.46 6.57 -11.47
N SER A 54 10.53 7.26 -11.07
CA SER A 54 10.61 7.96 -9.78
C SER A 54 9.62 9.12 -9.64
N GLU A 55 9.08 9.64 -10.73
CA GLU A 55 8.03 10.66 -10.70
C GLU A 55 6.65 10.05 -10.44
N LYS A 56 6.51 8.72 -10.59
CA LYS A 56 5.24 8.02 -10.40
C LYS A 56 5.15 7.44 -9.00
N SER A 57 4.21 7.98 -8.23
CA SER A 57 3.85 7.48 -6.90
C SER A 57 2.34 7.25 -6.77
N PHE A 58 1.97 6.24 -5.99
CA PHE A 58 0.59 5.91 -5.63
C PHE A 58 0.41 6.26 -4.17
N ARG A 59 -0.61 7.02 -3.82
CA ARG A 59 -0.84 7.49 -2.45
C ARG A 59 -2.29 7.34 -2.05
N CYS A 60 -2.52 6.85 -0.84
CA CYS A 60 -3.81 6.91 -0.18
C CYS A 60 -3.64 7.39 1.24
N ASP A 61 -4.53 8.30 1.64
CA ASP A 61 -4.72 8.67 3.02
C ASP A 61 -6.05 8.04 3.50
N ASN A 62 -6.07 7.43 4.69
CA ASN A 62 -7.28 6.82 5.27
C ASN A 62 -7.15 6.77 6.80
N SER A 63 -8.28 6.73 7.51
CA SER A 63 -8.33 6.53 8.97
C SER A 63 -7.95 5.11 9.39
N LEU A 64 -8.05 4.12 8.50
CA LEU A 64 -7.70 2.72 8.75
C LEU A 64 -6.52 2.31 7.85
N LEU A 65 -5.43 1.85 8.47
CA LEU A 65 -4.24 1.38 7.75
C LEU A 65 -4.56 0.27 6.74
N PRO A 66 -5.35 -0.78 7.06
CA PRO A 66 -5.70 -1.83 6.09
C PRO A 66 -6.37 -1.28 4.82
N GLU A 67 -7.23 -0.28 4.96
CA GLU A 67 -7.93 0.34 3.83
C GLU A 67 -6.97 1.16 2.96
N ALA A 68 -6.11 1.98 3.59
CA ALA A 68 -5.08 2.73 2.86
C ALA A 68 -4.16 1.78 2.07
N MET A 69 -3.66 0.72 2.72
CA MET A 69 -2.78 -0.27 2.10
C MET A 69 -3.46 -0.95 0.90
N LYS A 70 -4.71 -1.40 1.08
CA LYS A 70 -5.47 -2.06 0.02
C LYS A 70 -5.70 -1.15 -1.19
N LYS A 71 -6.07 0.10 -0.95
CA LYS A 71 -6.34 1.07 -2.02
C LYS A 71 -5.07 1.41 -2.81
N VAL A 72 -3.97 1.73 -2.12
CA VAL A 72 -2.68 2.00 -2.79
C VAL A 72 -2.19 0.80 -3.58
N LEU A 73 -2.29 -0.41 -2.99
CA LEU A 73 -1.88 -1.62 -3.69
C LEU A 73 -2.73 -1.88 -4.94
N SER A 74 -4.04 -1.65 -4.87
CA SER A 74 -4.95 -1.84 -6.01
C SER A 74 -4.55 -0.95 -7.19
N GLU A 75 -4.24 0.31 -6.93
CA GLU A 75 -3.79 1.26 -7.94
C GLU A 75 -2.41 0.89 -8.50
N TYR A 76 -1.48 0.52 -7.62
CA TYR A 76 -0.14 0.09 -8.00
C TYR A 76 -0.15 -1.16 -8.89
N ILE A 77 -0.95 -2.17 -8.55
CA ILE A 77 -1.06 -3.40 -9.35
C ILE A 77 -1.67 -3.08 -10.71
N LYS A 78 -2.79 -2.36 -10.76
CA LYS A 78 -3.50 -2.05 -12.01
C LYS A 78 -2.59 -1.39 -13.06
N GLU A 79 -1.61 -0.63 -12.61
CA GLU A 79 -0.66 0.04 -13.49
C GLU A 79 0.47 -0.88 -13.99
N PHE A 80 0.91 -1.83 -13.17
CA PHE A 80 2.14 -2.60 -13.44
C PHE A 80 1.94 -4.11 -13.65
N PHE A 81 0.72 -4.64 -13.49
CA PHE A 81 0.40 -6.09 -13.46
C PHE A 81 -1.03 -6.39 -13.95
#